data_AF-A0A2D6TZX0-F1
#
_entry.id   AF-A0A2D6TZX0-F1
#
_cell.length_a   1.000
_cell.length_b   1.000
_cell.length_c   1.000
_cell.angle_alpha   90.00
_cell.angle_beta   90.00
_cell.angle_gamma   90.00
#
_symmetry.space_group_name_H-M   'P 1'
#
loop_
_entity.id
_entity.type
_entity.pdbx_description
1 polymer ?
#
loop_
_entity_poly.entity_id
_entity_poly.type
_entity_poly.pdbx_seq_one_letter_code
_entity_poly.pdbx_strand_id
1 'polypeptide(L)'
;MARRKRRKVPTTPPAGKSDKQLFLEEKFDQRPASNKINGRFIDRIYGSGNSMRLIQEDGTIYVGAISTKRKHHNKPDDTSFWQTMYVTKDGRWFDNGGMPIEKQEEDDNEDNKIEESEKPETKT
;
A
#
# COMPACT_ATOMS: atom_id res chain seq x y z
N MET A 1 -2.34 26.97 -51.51
CA MET A 1 -2.10 26.46 -50.13
C MET A 1 -3.20 26.98 -49.21
N ALA A 2 -4.20 26.16 -48.85
CA ALA A 2 -5.31 26.60 -48.00
C ALA A 2 -4.93 26.55 -46.51
N ARG A 3 -5.06 27.68 -45.80
CA ARG A 3 -4.68 27.81 -44.38
C ARG A 3 -5.76 27.19 -43.49
N ARG A 4 -5.45 26.06 -42.84
CA ARG A 4 -6.36 25.36 -41.92
C ARG A 4 -6.70 26.28 -40.74
N LYS A 5 -7.95 26.77 -40.65
CA LYS A 5 -8.42 27.55 -39.49
C LYS A 5 -8.36 26.67 -38.24
N ARG A 6 -7.62 27.09 -37.22
CA ARG A 6 -7.62 26.44 -35.90
C ARG A 6 -9.01 26.63 -35.29
N ARG A 7 -9.71 25.53 -35.00
CA ARG A 7 -10.96 25.58 -34.21
C ARG A 7 -10.59 26.10 -32.82
N LYS A 8 -11.18 27.21 -32.39
CA LYS A 8 -11.08 27.66 -31.00
C LYS A 8 -11.79 26.63 -30.14
N VAL A 9 -11.07 26.03 -29.21
CA VAL A 9 -11.66 25.20 -28.17
C VAL A 9 -12.38 26.16 -27.21
N PRO A 10 -13.67 25.95 -26.88
CA PRO A 10 -14.33 26.76 -25.88
C PRO A 10 -13.58 26.62 -24.54
N THR A 11 -13.16 27.74 -23.97
CA THR A 11 -12.51 27.80 -22.65
C THR A 11 -13.51 27.86 -21.50
N THR A 12 -14.81 27.96 -21.80
CA THR A 12 -15.86 27.98 -20.79
C THR A 12 -16.25 26.56 -20.44
N PRO A 13 -16.15 26.15 -19.15
CA PRO A 13 -16.62 24.84 -18.74
C PRO A 13 -18.12 24.71 -19.05
N PRO A 14 -18.59 23.54 -19.54
CA PRO A 14 -20.00 23.33 -19.78
C PRO A 14 -20.78 23.50 -18.47
N ALA A 15 -21.91 24.21 -18.52
CA ALA A 15 -22.82 24.33 -17.39
C ALA A 15 -23.48 22.97 -17.11
N GLY A 16 -22.80 22.13 -16.35
CA GLY A 16 -23.24 20.77 -16.04
C GLY A 16 -22.24 20.10 -15.13
N LYS A 17 -22.68 19.88 -13.88
CA LYS A 17 -21.95 19.28 -12.75
C LYS A 17 -20.64 20.02 -12.39
N SER A 18 -20.50 20.37 -11.11
CA SER A 18 -19.21 20.90 -10.61
C SER A 18 -18.11 19.86 -10.86
N ASP A 19 -16.85 20.25 -11.07
CA ASP A 19 -15.71 19.31 -11.18
C ASP A 19 -15.75 18.22 -10.10
N LYS A 20 -16.10 18.60 -8.87
CA LYS A 20 -16.26 17.66 -7.75
C LYS A 20 -17.26 16.52 -8.01
N GLN A 21 -18.36 16.80 -8.71
CA GLN A 21 -19.39 15.82 -9.07
C GLN A 21 -18.94 14.92 -10.23
N LEU A 22 -18.10 15.42 -11.14
CA LEU A 22 -17.49 14.60 -12.19
C LEU A 22 -16.53 13.56 -11.59
N PHE A 23 -15.69 13.97 -10.64
CA PHE A 23 -14.78 13.06 -9.93
C PHE A 23 -15.49 12.16 -8.90
N LEU A 24 -16.69 12.50 -8.44
CA LEU A 24 -17.47 11.66 -7.51
C LEU A 24 -18.09 10.45 -8.20
N GLU A 25 -18.43 10.59 -9.48
CA GLU A 25 -18.97 9.50 -10.31
C GLU A 25 -17.87 8.61 -10.90
N GLU A 26 -16.66 9.15 -11.09
CA GLU A 26 -15.49 8.36 -11.45
C GLU A 26 -15.02 7.52 -10.25
N LYS A 27 -15.36 6.23 -10.32
CA LYS A 27 -14.69 5.23 -9.49
C LYS A 27 -13.26 5.09 -10.03
N PHE A 28 -12.31 5.81 -9.43
CA PHE A 28 -10.90 5.52 -9.64
C PHE A 28 -10.66 4.07 -9.25
N ASP A 29 -10.07 3.29 -10.17
CA ASP A 29 -9.67 1.93 -9.88
C ASP A 29 -8.76 1.96 -8.66
N GLN A 30 -9.23 1.36 -7.56
CA GLN A 30 -8.47 1.26 -6.30
C GLN A 30 -7.24 0.34 -6.45
N ARG A 31 -7.04 -0.22 -7.66
CA ARG A 31 -5.92 -1.08 -8.03
C ARG A 31 -4.77 -0.21 -8.56
N PRO A 32 -3.78 0.14 -7.73
CA PRO A 32 -2.61 0.84 -8.22
C PRO A 32 -1.90 0.01 -9.29
N ALA A 33 -1.45 0.66 -10.37
CA ALA A 33 -0.73 -0.02 -11.44
C ALA A 33 0.53 -0.75 -10.94
N SER A 34 1.11 -0.31 -9.80
CA SER A 34 2.24 -0.97 -9.15
C SER A 34 1.90 -2.30 -8.47
N ASN A 35 0.63 -2.67 -8.32
CA ASN A 35 0.21 -4.03 -7.94
C ASN A 35 0.18 -5.01 -9.11
N LYS A 36 0.50 -4.57 -10.33
CA LYS A 36 0.44 -5.43 -11.52
C LYS A 36 1.79 -6.08 -11.80
N ILE A 37 1.85 -7.41 -11.68
CA ILE A 37 3.01 -8.24 -12.02
C ILE A 37 2.59 -9.25 -13.09
N ASN A 38 3.35 -9.34 -14.18
CA ASN A 38 3.08 -10.29 -15.27
C ASN A 38 1.63 -10.25 -15.80
N GLY A 39 1.01 -9.06 -15.80
CA GLY A 39 -0.36 -8.88 -16.28
C GLY A 39 -1.46 -9.12 -15.23
N ARG A 40 -1.13 -9.63 -14.04
CA ARG A 40 -2.08 -9.91 -12.95
C ARG A 40 -1.88 -8.96 -11.79
N PHE A 41 -2.96 -8.65 -11.08
CA PHE A 41 -2.87 -7.91 -9.83
C PHE A 41 -2.48 -8.87 -8.71
N ILE A 42 -1.67 -8.38 -7.78
CA ILE A 42 -1.24 -9.09 -6.59
C ILE A 42 -1.66 -8.31 -5.35
N ASP A 43 -1.66 -9.02 -4.22
CA ASP A 43 -1.71 -8.42 -2.89
C ASP A 43 -0.42 -7.65 -2.60
N ARG A 44 -0.53 -6.40 -2.17
CA ARG A 44 0.65 -5.58 -1.83
C ARG A 44 0.40 -4.63 -0.68
N ILE A 45 1.38 -4.54 0.20
CA ILE A 45 1.39 -3.55 1.27
C ILE A 45 1.96 -2.23 0.75
N TYR A 46 1.30 -1.14 1.15
CA TYR A 46 1.72 0.23 0.91
C TYR A 46 1.85 0.99 2.21
N GLY A 47 2.84 1.88 2.25
CA GLY A 47 3.13 2.71 3.42
C GLY A 47 3.98 2.00 4.45
N SER A 48 4.13 2.66 5.60
CA SER A 48 4.87 2.16 6.75
C SER A 48 4.29 2.77 8.03
N GLY A 49 4.49 2.09 9.17
CA GLY A 49 3.94 2.50 10.46
C GLY A 49 2.42 2.67 10.41
N ASN A 50 1.92 3.79 10.92
CA ASN A 50 0.48 4.07 11.04
C ASN A 50 -0.25 4.28 9.70
N SER A 51 0.49 4.47 8.60
CA SER A 51 -0.08 4.70 7.26
C SER A 51 -0.16 3.42 6.42
N MET A 52 0.12 2.27 7.03
CA MET A 52 0.23 1.00 6.34
C MET A 52 -1.14 0.44 5.94
N ARG A 53 -1.27 0.02 4.68
CA ARG A 53 -2.48 -0.60 4.14
C ARG A 53 -2.10 -1.73 3.18
N LEU A 54 -2.85 -2.82 3.21
CA LEU A 54 -2.74 -3.90 2.24
C LEU A 54 -3.85 -3.73 1.21
N ILE A 55 -3.47 -3.60 -0.06
CA ILE A 55 -4.40 -3.60 -1.20
C ILE A 55 -4.37 -5.01 -1.80
N GLN A 56 -5.53 -5.63 -1.87
CA GLN A 56 -5.69 -6.99 -2.36
C GLN A 56 -5.73 -7.04 -3.90
N GLU A 57 -5.59 -8.22 -4.48
CA GLU A 57 -5.65 -8.44 -5.94
C GLU A 57 -6.94 -7.89 -6.59
N ASP A 58 -8.05 -7.94 -5.86
CA ASP A 58 -9.36 -7.45 -6.30
C ASP A 58 -9.49 -5.92 -6.18
N GLY A 59 -8.48 -5.25 -5.60
CA GLY A 59 -8.44 -3.81 -5.36
C GLY A 59 -9.05 -3.36 -4.04
N THR A 60 -9.57 -4.27 -3.23
CA THR A 60 -10.10 -3.93 -1.91
C THR A 60 -8.99 -3.69 -0.89
N ILE A 61 -9.30 -2.94 0.16
CA ILE A 61 -8.38 -2.68 1.27
C ILE A 61 -8.62 -3.74 2.34
N TYR A 62 -7.54 -4.44 2.71
CA TYR A 62 -7.58 -5.41 3.80
C TYR A 62 -7.87 -4.73 5.13
N VAL A 63 -8.84 -5.27 5.87
CA VAL A 63 -9.32 -4.72 7.16
C VAL A 63 -8.67 -5.42 8.37
N GLY A 64 -7.98 -6.53 8.16
CA GLY A 64 -7.33 -7.28 9.24
C GLY A 64 -6.07 -6.59 9.76
N ALA A 65 -5.64 -7.02 10.95
CA ALA A 65 -4.40 -6.54 11.55
C ALA A 65 -3.17 -6.99 10.73
N ILE A 66 -2.18 -6.11 10.63
CA ILE A 66 -0.88 -6.37 10.02
C ILE A 66 0.18 -6.16 11.08
N SER A 67 0.88 -7.24 11.43
CA SER A 67 1.96 -7.23 12.41
C SER A 67 3.31 -7.05 11.72
N THR A 68 4.21 -6.30 12.34
CA THR A 68 5.58 -6.13 11.87
C THR A 68 6.48 -7.14 12.57
N LYS A 69 7.25 -7.92 11.81
CA LYS A 69 8.28 -8.83 12.31
C LYS A 69 9.65 -8.38 11.82
N ARG A 70 10.70 -8.70 12.57
CA ARG A 70 12.09 -8.44 12.16
C ARG A 70 12.87 -9.75 12.20
N LYS A 71 13.62 -10.03 11.13
CA LYS A 71 14.54 -11.17 11.07
C LYS A 71 15.97 -10.67 10.92
N HIS A 72 16.88 -11.27 11.65
CA HIS A 72 18.31 -11.00 11.54
C HIS A 72 18.91 -11.92 10.47
N HIS A 73 19.64 -11.36 9.52
CA HIS A 73 20.29 -12.11 8.46
C HIS A 73 21.80 -11.92 8.56
N ASN A 74 22.53 -13.04 8.60
CA ASN A 74 23.98 -13.08 8.55
C ASN A 74 24.44 -13.43 7.13
N LYS A 75 25.32 -12.61 6.56
CA LYS A 75 25.99 -12.93 5.29
C LYS A 75 27.29 -13.68 5.57
N PRO A 76 27.79 -14.47 4.59
CA PRO A 76 29.10 -15.12 4.70
C PRO A 76 30.27 -14.14 4.83
N ASP A 77 30.08 -12.88 4.42
CA ASP A 77 31.10 -11.82 4.49
C ASP A 77 31.12 -11.10 5.86
N ASP A 78 30.74 -11.80 6.95
CA ASP A 78 30.61 -11.26 8.33
C ASP A 78 29.74 -10.00 8.49
N THR A 79 28.99 -9.63 7.46
CA THR A 79 28.05 -8.50 7.49
C THR A 79 26.67 -9.01 7.87
N SER A 80 26.01 -8.36 8.83
CA SER A 80 24.65 -8.69 9.23
C SER A 80 23.70 -7.52 9.05
N PHE A 81 22.42 -7.82 8.83
CA PHE A 81 21.38 -6.80 8.72
C PHE A 81 20.06 -7.29 9.28
N TRP A 82 19.25 -6.34 9.72
CA TRP A 82 17.87 -6.60 10.14
C TRP A 82 16.93 -6.37 8.96
N GLN A 83 16.14 -7.37 8.63
CA GLN A 83 15.08 -7.27 7.64
C GLN A 83 13.74 -7.10 8.34
N THR A 84 13.02 -6.04 8.00
CA THR A 84 11.62 -5.84 8.40
C THR A 84 10.71 -6.59 7.45
N MET A 85 9.71 -7.28 8.00
CA MET A 85 8.69 -8.02 7.27
C MET A 85 7.33 -7.75 7.89
N TYR A 86 6.27 -7.99 7.12
CA TYR A 86 4.91 -7.79 7.57
C TYR A 86 4.12 -9.07 7.44
N VAL A 87 3.30 -9.36 8.45
CA VAL A 87 2.48 -10.57 8.53
C VAL A 87 1.04 -10.17 8.78
N THR A 88 0.15 -10.63 7.91
CA THR A 88 -1.29 -10.47 8.11
C THR A 88 -1.79 -11.49 9.13
N LYS A 89 -2.93 -11.20 9.76
CA LYS A 89 -3.61 -12.17 10.65
C LYS A 89 -3.90 -13.52 9.97
N ASP A 90 -4.10 -13.51 8.65
CA ASP A 90 -4.35 -14.73 7.85
C ASP A 90 -3.08 -15.56 7.60
N GLY A 91 -1.91 -15.06 8.01
CA GLY A 91 -0.63 -15.75 7.84
C GLY A 91 0.08 -15.49 6.50
N ARG A 92 -0.35 -14.50 5.71
CA ARG A 92 0.40 -14.06 4.51
C ARG A 92 1.57 -13.16 4.92
N TRP A 93 2.73 -13.37 4.29
CA TRP A 93 3.96 -12.65 4.56
C TRP A 93 4.32 -11.69 3.43
N PHE A 94 4.88 -10.55 3.82
CA PHE A 94 5.33 -9.52 2.90
C PHE A 94 6.73 -9.03 3.31
N ASP A 95 7.54 -8.69 2.31
CA ASP A 95 8.84 -8.07 2.53
C ASP A 95 8.74 -6.59 2.95
N ASN A 96 9.88 -5.96 3.20
CA ASN A 96 9.94 -4.53 3.55
C ASN A 96 9.38 -3.61 2.43
N GLY A 97 9.41 -4.06 1.18
CA GLY A 97 8.85 -3.35 0.02
C GLY A 97 7.35 -3.58 -0.18
N GLY A 98 6.73 -4.38 0.71
CA GLY A 98 5.33 -4.76 0.67
C GLY A 98 4.98 -5.83 -0.37
N MET A 99 5.97 -6.51 -0.93
CA MET A 99 5.79 -7.60 -1.89
C MET A 99 5.47 -8.91 -1.17
N PRO A 100 4.55 -9.74 -1.70
CA PRO A 100 4.24 -11.02 -1.11
C PRO A 100 5.45 -11.96 -1.20
N ILE A 101 5.77 -12.61 -0.09
CA ILE A 101 6.87 -13.58 0.03
C ILE A 101 6.35 -14.90 0.60
N GLU A 102 7.13 -15.96 0.41
CA GLU A 102 6.88 -17.23 1.06
C GLU A 102 7.05 -17.10 2.58
N LYS A 103 6.25 -17.89 3.31
CA LYS A 103 6.32 -17.96 4.77
C LYS A 103 7.76 -18.28 5.16
N GLN A 104 8.36 -17.41 5.94
CA GLN A 104 9.65 -17.69 6.53
C GLN A 104 9.48 -18.73 7.63
N GLU A 105 10.37 -19.71 7.69
CA GLU A 105 10.51 -20.55 8.87
C GLU A 105 10.87 -19.63 10.05
N GLU A 106 10.05 -19.71 11.10
CA GLU A 106 10.30 -19.01 12.35
C GLU A 106 11.43 -19.75 13.04
N ASP A 107 12.61 -19.12 13.08
CA ASP A 107 13.59 -19.47 14.09
C ASP A 107 13.00 -18.97 15.41
N ASP A 108 12.52 -19.89 16.27
CA ASP A 108 11.84 -19.63 17.56
C ASP A 108 12.67 -18.76 18.52
N ASN A 109 12.78 -17.46 18.23
CA ASN A 109 13.33 -16.47 19.13
C ASN A 109 12.23 -15.45 19.39
N GLU A 110 11.57 -15.69 20.51
CA GLU A 110 10.59 -14.85 21.18
C GLU A 110 11.11 -13.41 21.37
N ASP A 111 10.17 -12.51 21.67
CA ASP A 111 10.36 -11.11 22.06
C ASP A 111 10.42 -10.08 20.92
N ASN A 112 9.27 -9.43 20.67
CA ASN A 112 9.15 -7.97 20.82
C ASN A 112 7.67 -7.55 20.72
N LYS A 113 7.02 -7.50 21.89
CA LYS A 113 5.77 -6.78 22.15
C LYS A 113 6.01 -5.29 21.93
N ILE A 114 5.56 -4.73 20.79
CA ILE A 114 5.52 -3.28 20.61
C ILE A 114 4.17 -2.82 21.16
N GLU A 115 4.26 -2.09 22.27
CA GLU A 115 3.16 -1.55 23.04
C GLU A 115 2.41 -0.47 22.24
N GLU A 116 1.09 -0.62 22.25
CA GLU A 116 0.12 0.32 21.73
C GLU A 116 0.21 1.61 22.56
N SER A 117 0.72 2.70 21.97
CA SER A 117 0.78 4.00 22.63
C SER A 117 -0.61 4.60 22.74
N GLU A 118 -1.10 4.64 23.98
CA GLU A 118 -2.36 5.22 24.40
C GLU A 118 -2.48 6.70 23.99
N LYS A 119 -3.67 7.09 23.52
CA LYS A 119 -4.05 8.47 23.25
C LYS A 119 -4.22 9.27 24.56
N PRO A 120 -3.97 10.59 24.56
CA PRO A 120 -3.85 11.39 25.78
C PRO A 120 -5.20 11.76 26.41
N GLU A 121 -5.39 11.45 27.69
CA GLU A 121 -6.48 12.02 28.49
C GLU A 121 -6.09 13.41 29.00
N THR A 122 -6.89 14.39 28.62
CA THR A 122 -6.91 15.73 29.18
C THR A 122 -7.65 15.69 30.51
N LYS A 123 -7.10 16.29 31.57
CA LYS A 123 -7.83 16.50 32.82
C LYS A 123 -7.89 17.99 33.17
N THR A 124 -9.14 18.40 33.40
CA THR A 124 -9.67 19.70 33.84
C THR A 124 -9.19 20.10 35.23
#